data_AF-A0A417WV42-F1
#
_entry.id   AF-A0A417WV42-F1
#
_cell.length_a   1.000
_cell.length_b   1.000
_cell.length_c   1.000
_cell.angle_alpha   90.00
_cell.angle_beta   90.00
_cell.angle_gamma   90.00
#
_symmetry.space_group_name_H-M   'P 1'
#
loop_
_entity.id
_entity.type
_entity.pdbx_description
1 polymer ?
#
loop_
_entity_poly.entity_id
_entity_poly.type
_entity_poly.pdbx_seq_one_letter_code
_entity_poly.pdbx_strand_id
1 'polypeptide(L)'
;MQKTTNDMTQGNSMKLIFQFFLPILIGNLFQQLYSFVDSMVVGKGIGDVALAAVGNTSSVHFLILACHGAYRRTWDLYFPLLWSE
;
A
#
# COMPACT_ATOMS: atom_id res chain seq x y z
N MET A 1 -6.15 41.30 -7.95
CA MET A 1 -5.16 40.20 -7.76
C MET A 1 -5.83 39.11 -6.93
N GLN A 2 -6.37 38.07 -7.57
CA GLN A 2 -6.98 36.94 -6.85
C GLN A 2 -5.85 36.02 -6.36
N LYS A 3 -5.81 35.73 -5.05
CA LYS A 3 -4.80 34.87 -4.41
C LYS A 3 -4.99 33.42 -4.88
N THR A 4 -4.15 32.97 -5.80
CA THR A 4 -4.07 31.59 -6.32
C THR A 4 -3.32 30.63 -5.36
N THR A 5 -3.53 30.76 -4.05
CA THR A 5 -2.94 29.86 -3.05
C THR A 5 -4.02 29.51 -2.04
N ASN A 6 -4.49 28.27 -2.11
CA ASN A 6 -5.23 27.67 -1.01
C ASN A 6 -4.24 27.48 0.15
N ASP A 7 -4.27 28.39 1.12
CA ASP A 7 -3.48 28.27 2.35
C ASP A 7 -3.87 26.97 3.06
N MET A 8 -2.96 25.97 3.05
CA MET A 8 -3.20 24.66 3.69
C MET A 8 -3.10 24.71 5.23
N THR A 9 -2.76 25.88 5.77
CA THR A 9 -2.64 26.18 7.20
C THR A 9 -3.73 27.13 7.72
N GLN A 10 -4.59 27.66 6.84
CA GLN A 10 -5.70 28.55 7.22
C GLN A 10 -7.02 27.98 6.71
N GLY A 11 -7.70 27.23 7.58
CA GLY A 11 -8.98 26.56 7.31
C GLY A 11 -9.12 25.28 8.10
N ASN A 12 -10.26 24.58 7.99
CA ASN A 12 -10.49 23.30 8.66
C ASN A 12 -9.58 22.21 8.05
N SER A 13 -8.30 22.18 8.45
CA SER A 13 -7.25 21.28 7.94
C SER A 13 -7.66 19.81 7.99
N MET A 14 -8.51 19.44 8.95
CA MET A 14 -9.10 18.10 9.04
C MET A 14 -9.90 17.72 7.78
N LYS A 15 -10.63 18.65 7.17
CA LYS A 15 -11.42 18.38 5.96
C LYS A 15 -10.55 18.16 4.73
N LEU A 16 -9.45 18.90 4.62
CA LEU A 16 -8.48 18.77 3.53
C LEU A 16 -7.71 17.45 3.64
N ILE A 17 -7.26 17.11 4.85
CA ILE A 17 -6.61 15.82 5.14
C ILE A 17 -7.56 14.67 4.80
N PHE A 18 -8.82 14.72 5.23
CA PHE A 18 -9.81 13.71 4.87
C PHE A 18 -10.05 13.63 3.36
N GLN A 19 -10.09 14.76 2.64
CA GLN A 19 -10.31 14.77 1.20
C GLN A 19 -9.13 14.20 0.40
N PHE A 20 -7.90 14.28 0.90
CA PHE A 20 -6.73 13.62 0.30
C PHE A 20 -6.56 12.17 0.78
N PHE A 21 -6.85 11.90 2.05
CA PHE A 21 -6.72 10.57 2.67
C PHE A 21 -7.78 9.60 2.16
N LEU A 22 -9.03 10.04 2.02
CA LEU A 22 -10.16 9.20 1.60
C LEU A 22 -9.93 8.54 0.21
N PRO A 23 -9.55 9.27 -0.86
CA PRO A 23 -9.28 8.63 -2.15
C PRO A 23 -8.05 7.71 -2.11
N ILE A 24 -7.03 8.00 -1.28
CA ILE A 24 -5.87 7.12 -1.12
C ILE A 24 -6.26 5.83 -0.38
N LEU A 25 -7.04 5.94 0.69
CA LEU A 25 -7.51 4.80 1.47
C LEU A 25 -8.44 3.92 0.64
N ILE A 26 -9.37 4.54 -0.08
CA ILE A 26 -10.25 3.85 -1.03
C ILE A 26 -9.41 3.18 -2.12
N GLY A 27 -8.47 3.88 -2.75
CA GLY A 27 -7.61 3.29 -3.79
C GLY A 27 -6.84 2.05 -3.30
N ASN A 28 -6.21 2.14 -2.14
CA ASN A 28 -5.50 1.01 -1.53
C ASN A 28 -6.45 -0.13 -1.16
N LEU A 29 -7.61 0.18 -0.56
CA LEU A 29 -8.60 -0.81 -0.16
C LEU A 29 -9.22 -1.51 -1.37
N PHE A 30 -9.58 -0.77 -2.42
CA PHE A 30 -10.12 -1.32 -3.66
C PHE A 30 -9.08 -2.17 -4.39
N GLN A 31 -7.80 -1.78 -4.40
CA GLN A 31 -6.73 -2.64 -4.93
C GLN A 31 -6.62 -3.95 -4.17
N GLN A 32 -6.62 -3.88 -2.83
CA GLN A 32 -6.50 -5.07 -1.97
C GLN A 32 -7.75 -5.97 -2.06
N LEU A 33 -8.93 -5.37 -2.15
CA LEU A 33 -10.19 -6.06 -2.43
C LEU A 33 -10.21 -6.67 -3.82
N TYR A 34 -9.64 -6.03 -4.84
CA TYR A 34 -9.63 -6.59 -6.19
C TYR A 34 -8.75 -7.85 -6.25
N SER A 35 -7.55 -7.82 -5.68
CA SER A 35 -6.69 -9.02 -5.60
C SER A 35 -7.29 -10.12 -4.70
N PHE A 36 -8.00 -9.73 -3.64
CA PHE A 36 -8.70 -10.65 -2.75
C PHE A 36 -9.94 -11.27 -3.39
N VAL A 37 -10.75 -10.47 -4.08
CA VAL A 37 -11.96 -10.88 -4.81
C VAL A 37 -11.59 -11.66 -6.06
N ASP A 38 -10.52 -11.33 -6.78
CA ASP A 38 -10.01 -12.14 -7.89
C ASP A 38 -9.65 -13.55 -7.38
N SER A 39 -8.90 -13.65 -6.29
CA SER A 39 -8.59 -14.94 -5.64
C SER A 39 -9.82 -15.64 -5.04
N MET A 40 -10.78 -14.89 -4.49
CA MET A 40 -11.99 -15.41 -3.81
C MET A 40 -13.10 -15.77 -4.79
N VAL A 41 -13.28 -15.07 -5.90
CA VAL A 41 -14.27 -15.39 -6.94
C VAL A 41 -13.77 -16.53 -7.80
N VAL A 42 -12.47 -16.61 -8.05
CA VAL A 42 -11.83 -17.85 -8.53
C VAL A 42 -11.93 -18.96 -7.46
N GLY A 43 -12.00 -18.59 -6.16
CA GLY A 43 -12.03 -19.53 -5.03
C GLY A 43 -13.40 -19.95 -4.47
N LYS A 44 -14.52 -19.26 -4.76
CA LYS A 44 -15.94 -19.39 -4.35
C LYS A 44 -16.35 -20.10 -3.02
N GLY A 45 -15.46 -20.45 -2.11
CA GLY A 45 -15.73 -21.46 -1.06
C GLY A 45 -15.56 -21.04 0.39
N ILE A 46 -15.16 -19.81 0.70
CA ILE A 46 -14.50 -19.56 1.98
C ILE A 46 -15.13 -18.37 2.74
N GLY A 47 -16.28 -18.63 3.38
CA GLY A 47 -16.71 -17.90 4.58
C GLY A 47 -15.87 -18.34 5.79
N ASP A 48 -15.71 -17.45 6.80
CA ASP A 48 -14.86 -17.54 8.01
C ASP A 48 -13.36 -17.79 7.79
N VAL A 49 -12.99 -18.77 6.98
CA VAL A 49 -11.61 -19.08 6.61
C VAL A 49 -10.99 -17.95 5.77
N ALA A 50 -11.77 -17.08 5.13
CA ALA A 50 -11.28 -15.87 4.46
C ALA A 50 -10.71 -14.85 5.46
N LEU A 51 -11.34 -14.70 6.62
CA LEU A 51 -10.88 -13.79 7.66
C LEU A 51 -9.62 -14.34 8.37
N ALA A 52 -9.57 -15.66 8.61
CA ALA A 52 -8.37 -16.35 9.10
C ALA A 52 -7.23 -16.37 8.07
N ALA A 53 -7.55 -16.52 6.78
CA ALA A 53 -6.58 -16.48 5.69
C ALA A 53 -5.98 -15.09 5.54
N VAL A 54 -6.76 -14.00 5.61
CA VAL A 54 -6.19 -12.64 5.61
C VAL A 54 -5.23 -12.44 6.80
N GLY A 55 -5.55 -13.02 7.98
CA GLY A 55 -4.64 -13.04 9.13
C GLY A 55 -3.32 -13.77 8.85
N ASN A 56 -3.35 -14.97 8.29
CA ASN A 56 -2.13 -15.73 7.97
C ASN A 56 -1.36 -15.17 6.77
N THR A 57 -2.07 -14.74 5.72
CA THR A 57 -1.51 -14.07 4.56
C THR A 57 -0.82 -12.78 4.95
N SER A 58 -1.28 -12.04 5.97
CA SER A 58 -0.58 -10.85 6.44
C SER A 58 0.83 -11.15 6.98
N SER A 59 1.02 -12.29 7.68
CA SER A 59 2.33 -12.73 8.19
C SER A 59 3.26 -13.16 7.06
N VAL A 60 2.74 -13.90 6.07
CA VAL A 60 3.50 -14.31 4.88
C VAL A 60 3.84 -13.10 4.01
N HIS A 61 2.91 -12.16 3.86
CA HIS A 61 3.11 -10.92 3.12
C HIS A 61 4.19 -10.05 3.76
N PHE A 62 4.21 -9.95 5.09
CA PHE A 62 5.29 -9.27 5.81
C PHE A 62 6.66 -9.91 5.53
N LEU A 63 6.76 -11.24 5.53
CA LEU A 63 7.99 -11.95 5.22
C LEU A 63 8.48 -11.66 3.78
N ILE A 64 7.56 -11.67 2.81
CA ILE A 64 7.87 -11.39 1.40
C ILE A 64 8.33 -9.94 1.22
N LEU A 65 7.63 -8.97 1.83
CA LEU A 65 8.01 -7.56 1.79
C LEU A 65 9.37 -7.32 2.46
N ALA A 66 9.62 -7.97 3.60
CA ALA A 66 10.91 -7.88 4.29
C ALA A 66 12.04 -8.44 3.42
N CYS A 67 11.82 -9.58 2.76
CA CYS A 67 12.79 -10.18 1.84
C CYS A 67 13.04 -9.30 0.61
N HIS A 68 11.98 -8.75 0.00
CA HIS A 68 12.10 -7.82 -1.13
C HIS A 68 12.86 -6.55 -0.75
N GLY A 69 12.55 -5.96 0.42
CA GLY A 69 13.23 -4.78 0.94
C GLY A 69 14.70 -5.04 1.25
N ALA A 70 15.03 -6.20 1.81
CA ALA A 70 16.41 -6.62 2.06
C ALA A 70 17.18 -6.78 0.74
N TYR A 71 16.60 -7.46 -0.25
CA TYR A 71 17.21 -7.62 -1.58
C TYR A 71 17.43 -6.28 -2.28
N ARG A 72 16.42 -5.39 -2.28
CA ARG A 72 16.55 -4.05 -2.86
C ARG A 72 17.67 -3.26 -2.18
N ARG A 73 17.74 -3.30 -0.85
CA ARG A 73 18.76 -2.60 -0.07
C ARG A 73 20.17 -3.15 -0.33
N THR A 74 20.33 -4.47 -0.45
CA THR A 74 21.64 -5.04 -0.81
C THR A 74 22.00 -4.68 -2.24
N TRP A 75 21.06 -4.76 -3.19
CA TRP A 75 21.29 -4.38 -4.58
C TRP A 75 21.71 -2.91 -4.71
N ASP A 76 21.07 -2.00 -3.98
CA ASP A 76 21.45 -0.57 -3.93
C ASP A 76 22.87 -0.35 -3.37
N LEU A 77 23.38 -1.24 -2.52
CA LEU A 77 24.75 -1.20 -1.99
C LEU A 77 25.79 -1.80 -2.95
N TYR A 78 25.40 -2.84 -3.71
CA TYR A 78 26.30 -3.52 -4.65
C TYR A 78 26.32 -2.87 -6.04
N PHE A 79 25.24 -2.21 -6.46
CA PHE A 79 25.13 -1.57 -7.79
C PHE A 79 26.23 -0.53 -8.08
N PRO A 80 26.63 0.34 -7.13
CA PRO A 80 27.72 1.28 -7.33
C PRO A 80 29.11 0.62 -7.33
N LEU A 81 29.28 -0.52 -6.63
CA LEU A 81 30.55 -1.26 -6.58
C LEU A 81 30.85 -1.94 -7.92
N LEU A 82 29.81 -2.36 -8.65
CA LEU A 82 29.91 -3.01 -9.97
C LEU A 82 30.37 -2.06 -11.09
N TRP A 83 30.29 -0.74 -10.88
CA TRP A 83 30.76 0.29 -11.82
C TRP A 83 32.12 0.89 -11.41
N SER A 84 32.72 0.41 -10.32
CA SER A 84 34.00 0.88 -9.81
C SER A 84 35.21 0.04 -10.27
N GLU A 85 35.01 -0.95 -11.14
CA GLU A 85 36.05 -1.72 -11.82
C GLU A 85 36.23 -1.30 -13.29
#